data_AF-A0A7C5LC03-F1
#
_entry.id   AF-A0A7C5LC03-F1
#
_cell.length_a   1.000
_cell.length_b   1.000
_cell.length_c   1.000
_cell.angle_alpha   90.00
_cell.angle_beta   90.00
_cell.angle_gamma   90.00
#
_symmetry.space_group_name_H-M   'P 1'
#
loop_
_entity.id
_entity.type
_entity.pdbx_description
1 polymer ?
#
loop_
_entity_poly.entity_id
_entity_poly.type
_entity_poly.pdbx_seq_one_letter_code
_entity_poly.pdbx_strand_id
1 'polypeptide(L)'
;MIRTGLLLAVALGATALPADSGAISGSWDAGLTFNVQSASVTALDTRFTTVYRVGLFTAKGIAFLKFDGGALAFDSLELDCSFPIEGIEIESDLMFDPNAGSLIDLFDYWRATSAFELLGVSFIHTLYLTLPQTASYQALVTQGKFGSIDFRGSVRFVMSNDCSFSFSEADLTLSASVCGLPVTGTI
;
A
#
# COMPACT_ATOMS: atom_id res chain seq x y z
N MET A 1 -8.92 -28.77 7.49
CA MET A 1 -8.45 -27.57 6.78
C MET A 1 -7.33 -28.01 5.85
N ILE A 2 -7.62 -28.13 4.55
CA ILE A 2 -6.62 -28.48 3.52
C ILE A 2 -6.25 -27.16 2.85
N ARG A 3 -5.00 -26.70 3.01
CA ARG A 3 -4.48 -25.53 2.30
C ARG A 3 -3.78 -26.03 1.04
N THR A 4 -4.38 -25.81 -0.13
CA THR A 4 -3.78 -26.15 -1.42
C THR A 4 -3.41 -24.84 -2.10
N GLY A 5 -2.13 -24.46 -2.07
CA GLY A 5 -1.63 -23.34 -2.88
C GLY A 5 -1.34 -23.83 -4.29
N LEU A 6 -2.03 -23.27 -5.29
CA LEU A 6 -1.77 -23.57 -6.70
C LEU A 6 -1.03 -22.38 -7.32
N LEU A 7 0.29 -22.48 -7.48
CA LEU A 7 1.06 -21.51 -8.25
C LEU A 7 0.74 -21.68 -9.74
N LEU A 8 -0.04 -20.76 -10.30
CA LEU A 8 -0.20 -20.63 -11.74
C LEU A 8 0.86 -19.65 -12.28
N ALA A 9 2.05 -20.17 -12.58
CA ALA A 9 2.99 -19.46 -13.43
C ALA A 9 2.43 -19.47 -14.86
N VAL A 10 1.86 -18.36 -15.31
CA VAL A 10 1.52 -18.18 -16.74
C VAL A 10 2.83 -18.05 -17.51
N ALA A 11 3.40 -19.22 -17.85
CA ALA A 11 4.50 -19.36 -18.77
C ALA A 11 3.98 -19.22 -20.20
N LEU A 12 3.93 -17.98 -20.68
CA LEU A 12 4.03 -17.68 -22.11
C LEU A 12 5.18 -16.69 -22.28
N GLY A 13 6.41 -17.22 -22.41
CA GLY A 13 7.56 -16.41 -22.82
C GLY A 13 8.89 -16.61 -22.07
N ALA A 14 9.19 -17.80 -21.54
CA ALA A 14 10.56 -18.13 -21.14
C ALA A 14 11.43 -18.48 -22.36
N THR A 15 11.66 -17.51 -23.26
CA THR A 15 12.76 -17.53 -24.22
C THR A 15 13.15 -16.09 -24.54
N ALA A 16 14.25 -15.61 -23.94
CA ALA A 16 14.98 -14.39 -24.31
C ALA A 16 14.11 -13.13 -24.52
N LEU A 17 13.56 -12.60 -23.44
CA LEU A 17 13.05 -11.23 -23.44
C LEU A 17 14.24 -10.26 -23.27
N PRO A 18 14.52 -9.38 -24.25
CA PRO A 18 15.51 -8.31 -24.10
C PRO A 18 15.21 -7.49 -22.84
N ALA A 19 16.20 -6.77 -22.33
CA ALA A 19 16.08 -5.88 -21.16
C ALA A 19 14.96 -4.81 -21.28
N ASP A 20 14.29 -4.70 -22.43
CA ASP A 20 13.19 -3.78 -22.75
C ASP A 20 11.79 -4.42 -22.74
N SER A 21 11.62 -5.65 -22.25
CA SER A 21 10.30 -6.32 -22.22
C SER A 21 9.92 -6.75 -20.80
N GLY A 22 8.86 -6.14 -20.28
CA GLY A 22 8.39 -6.42 -18.93
C GLY A 22 7.97 -7.86 -18.70
N ALA A 23 8.02 -8.31 -17.45
CA ALA A 23 7.61 -9.63 -17.00
C ALA A 23 6.27 -9.56 -16.26
N ILE A 24 5.34 -10.47 -16.58
CA ILE A 24 4.10 -10.68 -15.84
C ILE A 24 4.21 -11.97 -15.05
N SER A 25 3.82 -11.94 -13.78
CA SER A 25 3.73 -13.10 -12.90
C SER A 25 2.47 -13.00 -12.04
N GLY A 26 2.08 -14.09 -11.39
CA GLY A 26 0.93 -14.06 -10.51
C GLY A 26 0.83 -15.28 -9.60
N SER A 27 -0.06 -15.19 -8.62
CA SER A 27 -0.42 -16.28 -7.73
C SER A 27 -1.93 -16.33 -7.55
N TRP A 28 -2.42 -17.53 -7.23
CA TRP A 28 -3.80 -17.76 -6.87
C TRP A 28 -3.83 -18.58 -5.59
N ASP A 29 -4.38 -17.99 -4.54
CA ASP A 29 -4.55 -18.61 -3.23
C ASP A 29 -6.05 -18.80 -2.97
N ALA A 30 -6.48 -20.02 -2.67
CA ALA A 30 -7.88 -20.32 -2.37
C ALA A 30 -8.04 -21.10 -1.06
N GLY A 31 -8.99 -20.69 -0.25
CA GLY A 31 -9.44 -21.36 0.96
C GLY A 31 -10.89 -21.81 0.81
N LEU A 32 -11.16 -23.09 1.10
CA LEU A 32 -12.51 -23.64 1.06
C LEU A 32 -12.90 -24.22 2.42
N THR A 33 -14.08 -23.86 2.90
CA THR A 33 -14.70 -24.44 4.07
C THR A 33 -15.87 -25.33 3.65
N PHE A 34 -15.83 -26.58 4.07
CA PHE A 34 -16.85 -27.58 3.76
C PHE A 34 -17.52 -28.06 5.05
N ASN A 35 -18.85 -27.97 5.11
CA ASN A 35 -19.64 -28.54 6.19
C ASN A 35 -20.02 -29.98 5.83
N VAL A 36 -19.48 -30.92 6.60
CA VAL A 36 -19.67 -32.36 6.39
C VAL A 36 -21.09 -32.80 6.77
N GLN A 37 -21.75 -32.13 7.71
CA GLN A 37 -23.11 -32.48 8.16
C GLN A 37 -24.18 -32.13 7.12
N SER A 38 -23.99 -31.01 6.41
CA SER A 38 -24.88 -30.59 5.32
C SER A 38 -24.36 -30.98 3.93
N ALA A 39 -23.19 -31.64 3.85
CA ALA A 39 -22.48 -31.97 2.61
C ALA A 39 -22.37 -30.79 1.64
N SER A 40 -22.09 -29.58 2.16
CA SER A 40 -22.09 -28.35 1.38
C SER A 40 -20.85 -27.51 1.64
N VAL A 41 -20.43 -26.74 0.64
CA VAL A 41 -19.44 -25.68 0.81
C VAL A 41 -20.12 -24.52 1.54
N THR A 42 -19.49 -24.02 2.61
CA THR A 42 -20.02 -22.91 3.41
C THR A 42 -19.24 -21.62 3.23
N ALA A 43 -17.99 -21.71 2.77
CA ALA A 43 -17.19 -20.54 2.40
C ALA A 43 -16.16 -20.92 1.34
N LEU A 44 -15.91 -20.00 0.41
CA LEU A 44 -14.80 -20.03 -0.53
C LEU A 44 -14.21 -18.63 -0.56
N ASP A 45 -12.97 -18.51 -0.13
CA ASP A 45 -12.18 -17.27 -0.16
C ASP A 45 -11.08 -17.46 -1.18
N THR A 46 -10.95 -16.53 -2.11
CA THR A 46 -9.92 -16.61 -3.15
C THR A 46 -9.23 -15.27 -3.32
N ARG A 47 -7.91 -15.32 -3.46
CA ARG A 47 -7.05 -14.17 -3.71
C ARG A 47 -6.27 -14.40 -4.99
N PHE A 48 -6.44 -13.49 -5.93
CA PHE A 48 -5.64 -13.44 -7.15
C PHE A 48 -4.65 -12.30 -7.02
N THR A 49 -3.36 -12.58 -7.22
CA THR A 49 -2.32 -11.55 -7.28
C THR A 49 -1.69 -11.61 -8.66
N THR A 50 -1.61 -10.46 -9.35
CA THR A 50 -0.86 -10.31 -10.60
C THR A 50 0.18 -9.23 -10.41
N VAL A 51 1.41 -9.47 -10.86
CA VAL A 51 2.54 -8.55 -10.75
C VAL A 51 3.17 -8.37 -12.11
N TYR A 52 3.18 -7.14 -12.60
CA TYR A 52 3.91 -6.70 -13.79
C TYR A 52 5.17 -5.95 -13.39
N ARG A 53 6.31 -6.27 -13.99
CA ARG A 53 7.59 -5.60 -13.72
C ARG A 53 8.24 -5.19 -15.03
N VAL A 54 8.74 -3.96 -15.12
CA VAL A 54 9.55 -3.49 -16.25
C VAL A 54 10.66 -2.57 -15.73
N GLY A 55 11.91 -2.99 -15.88
CA GLY A 55 13.04 -2.31 -15.23
C GLY A 55 12.85 -2.24 -13.70
N LEU A 56 12.87 -1.03 -13.16
CA LEU A 56 12.65 -0.76 -11.73
C LEU A 56 11.17 -0.52 -11.39
N PHE A 57 10.29 -0.41 -12.39
CA PHE A 57 8.86 -0.28 -12.18
C PHE A 57 8.22 -1.62 -11.86
N THR A 58 7.37 -1.64 -10.84
CA THR A 58 6.52 -2.78 -10.49
C THR A 58 5.08 -2.28 -10.32
N ALA A 59 4.13 -2.95 -10.95
CA ALA A 59 2.70 -2.81 -10.69
C ALA A 59 2.14 -4.15 -10.24
N LYS A 60 1.27 -4.13 -9.24
CA LYS A 60 0.66 -5.32 -8.64
C LYS A 60 -0.83 -5.07 -8.46
N GLY A 61 -1.64 -5.99 -8.97
CA GLY A 61 -3.07 -6.03 -8.72
C GLY A 61 -3.40 -7.20 -7.81
N ILE A 62 -4.14 -6.96 -6.73
CA ILE A 62 -4.67 -8.00 -5.86
C ILE A 62 -6.19 -7.92 -5.88
N ALA A 63 -6.83 -9.02 -6.26
CA ALA A 63 -8.28 -9.18 -6.21
C ALA A 63 -8.65 -10.23 -5.17
N PHE A 64 -9.60 -9.90 -4.32
CA PHE A 64 -10.21 -10.84 -3.38
C PHE A 64 -11.62 -11.15 -3.82
N LEU A 65 -12.02 -12.42 -3.76
CA LEU A 65 -13.41 -12.83 -3.92
C LEU A 65 -13.80 -13.71 -2.74
N LYS A 66 -15.04 -13.54 -2.30
CA LYS A 66 -15.65 -14.30 -1.20
C LYS A 66 -16.91 -14.97 -1.68
N PHE A 67 -17.27 -16.07 -1.04
CA PHE A 67 -18.56 -16.70 -1.23
C PHE A 67 -19.59 -16.05 -0.30
N ASP A 68 -20.63 -15.47 -0.88
CA ASP A 68 -21.73 -14.87 -0.13
C ASP A 68 -23.06 -15.48 -0.58
N GLY A 69 -23.77 -16.11 0.37
CA GLY A 69 -25.15 -16.56 0.19
C GLY A 69 -25.47 -17.53 -0.97
N GLY A 70 -24.48 -18.10 -1.66
CA GLY A 70 -24.69 -18.97 -2.83
C GLY A 70 -23.95 -18.55 -4.11
N ALA A 71 -23.32 -17.37 -4.13
CA ALA A 71 -22.57 -16.87 -5.28
C ALA A 71 -21.16 -16.41 -4.88
N LEU A 72 -20.24 -16.43 -5.85
CA LEU A 72 -18.94 -15.77 -5.71
C LEU A 72 -19.14 -14.26 -5.93
N ALA A 73 -18.77 -13.47 -4.94
CA ALA A 73 -18.80 -12.02 -4.97
C ALA A 73 -17.37 -11.46 -4.93
N PHE A 74 -17.15 -10.36 -5.64
CA PHE A 74 -15.88 -9.65 -5.66
C PHE A 74 -15.79 -8.79 -4.38
N ASP A 75 -14.76 -9.02 -3.57
CA ASP A 75 -14.68 -8.48 -2.20
C ASP A 75 -13.84 -7.21 -2.11
N SER A 76 -12.68 -7.18 -2.76
CA SER A 76 -11.83 -6.00 -2.84
C SER A 76 -10.88 -6.06 -4.04
N LEU A 77 -10.45 -4.89 -4.48
CA LEU A 77 -9.39 -4.73 -5.48
C LEU A 77 -8.36 -3.70 -5.00
N GLU A 78 -7.12 -4.16 -4.91
CA GLU A 78 -5.96 -3.37 -4.55
C GLU A 78 -5.03 -3.26 -5.77
N LEU A 79 -4.59 -2.05 -6.07
CA LEU A 79 -3.60 -1.77 -7.11
C LEU A 79 -2.42 -1.06 -6.47
N ASP A 80 -1.29 -1.75 -6.41
CA ASP A 80 -0.03 -1.23 -5.91
C ASP A 80 0.90 -0.91 -7.08
N CYS A 81 1.64 0.18 -7.00
CA CYS A 81 2.74 0.43 -7.90
C CYS A 81 3.93 1.00 -7.14
N SER A 82 5.13 0.64 -7.58
CA SER A 82 6.38 1.11 -6.99
C SER A 82 7.41 1.33 -8.09
N PHE A 83 8.07 2.48 -8.08
CA PHE A 83 9.14 2.79 -9.02
C PHE A 83 10.01 3.94 -8.49
N PRO A 84 11.32 3.92 -8.78
CA PRO A 84 12.17 5.07 -8.56
C PRO A 84 12.16 6.04 -9.74
N ILE A 85 12.26 7.34 -9.47
CA ILE A 85 12.60 8.39 -10.45
C ILE A 85 13.71 9.24 -9.87
N GLU A 86 14.86 9.31 -10.53
CA GLU A 86 15.98 10.20 -10.17
C GLU A 86 16.40 10.13 -8.68
N GLY A 87 16.37 8.93 -8.08
CA GLY A 87 16.72 8.73 -6.67
C GLY A 87 15.59 8.99 -5.66
N ILE A 88 14.38 9.26 -6.15
CA ILE A 88 13.14 9.33 -5.38
C ILE A 88 12.40 8.00 -5.56
N GLU A 89 12.22 7.26 -4.47
CA GLU A 89 11.37 6.07 -4.45
C GLU A 89 9.91 6.49 -4.35
N ILE A 90 9.06 5.98 -5.24
CA ILE A 90 7.62 6.25 -5.25
C ILE A 90 6.88 4.94 -5.05
N GLU A 91 5.95 4.93 -4.11
CA GLU A 91 4.99 3.86 -3.86
C GLU A 91 3.58 4.45 -3.94
N SER A 92 2.63 3.73 -4.55
CA SER A 92 1.25 4.19 -4.64
C SER A 92 0.28 3.01 -4.64
N ASP A 93 -0.69 3.08 -3.75
CA ASP A 93 -1.63 2.03 -3.41
C ASP A 93 -3.05 2.57 -3.57
N LEU A 94 -3.87 1.91 -4.39
CA LEU A 94 -5.23 2.31 -4.69
C LEU A 94 -6.17 1.15 -4.37
N MET A 95 -7.17 1.39 -3.51
CA MET A 95 -8.10 0.38 -3.03
C MET A 95 -9.53 0.71 -3.44
N PHE A 96 -10.26 -0.33 -3.84
CA PHE A 96 -11.68 -0.28 -4.16
C PHE A 96 -12.47 -1.28 -3.30
N ASP A 97 -13.67 -0.86 -2.86
CA ASP A 97 -14.69 -1.73 -2.26
C ASP A 97 -15.81 -2.00 -3.29
N PRO A 98 -15.79 -3.15 -3.98
CA PRO A 98 -16.79 -3.55 -4.96
C PRO A 98 -18.16 -3.86 -4.35
N ASN A 99 -18.24 -4.04 -3.03
CA ASN A 99 -19.51 -4.24 -2.33
C ASN A 99 -20.19 -2.92 -1.97
N ALA A 100 -19.56 -1.79 -2.30
CA ALA A 100 -20.11 -0.46 -2.12
C ALA A 100 -21.53 -0.35 -2.69
N GLY A 101 -22.45 0.16 -1.88
CA GLY A 101 -23.86 0.37 -2.27
C GLY A 101 -24.06 1.48 -3.31
N SER A 102 -23.00 2.25 -3.62
CA SER A 102 -23.02 3.34 -4.58
C SER A 102 -21.68 3.48 -5.31
N LEU A 103 -21.67 4.12 -6.49
CA LEU A 103 -20.45 4.37 -7.25
C LEU A 103 -19.45 5.28 -6.52
N ILE A 104 -19.93 6.17 -5.64
CA ILE A 104 -19.04 7.07 -4.90
C ILE A 104 -18.29 6.33 -3.78
N ASP A 105 -18.89 5.29 -3.22
CA ASP A 105 -18.30 4.46 -2.17
C ASP A 105 -17.42 3.33 -2.73
N LEU A 106 -17.39 3.14 -4.06
CA LEU A 106 -16.54 2.13 -4.72
C LEU A 106 -15.06 2.39 -4.46
N PHE A 107 -14.68 3.67 -4.32
CA PHE A 107 -13.34 4.08 -3.96
C PHE A 107 -13.20 4.10 -2.44
N ASP A 108 -12.24 3.33 -1.92
CA ASP A 108 -11.95 3.30 -0.49
C ASP A 108 -10.86 4.34 -0.16
N TYR A 109 -9.67 4.17 -0.73
CA TYR A 109 -8.59 5.14 -0.59
C TYR A 109 -7.56 5.07 -1.72
N TRP A 110 -6.77 6.14 -1.83
CA TRP A 110 -5.52 6.20 -2.56
C TRP A 110 -4.43 6.75 -1.65
N ARG A 111 -3.34 6.01 -1.51
CA ARG A 111 -2.13 6.44 -0.84
C ARG A 111 -1.00 6.54 -1.85
N ALA A 112 -0.25 7.63 -1.84
CA ALA A 112 0.99 7.76 -2.58
C ALA A 112 2.08 8.25 -1.63
N THR A 113 3.21 7.56 -1.58
CA THR A 113 4.37 7.92 -0.80
C THR A 113 5.55 8.15 -1.72
N SER A 114 6.28 9.25 -1.49
CA SER A 114 7.55 9.53 -2.13
C SER A 114 8.63 9.69 -1.08
N ALA A 115 9.77 9.02 -1.28
CA ALA A 115 10.87 9.00 -0.33
C ALA A 115 12.19 9.26 -1.04
N PHE A 116 13.02 10.13 -0.47
CA PHE A 116 14.37 10.40 -0.98
C PHE A 116 15.30 10.84 0.14
N GLU A 117 16.59 10.82 -0.13
CA GLU A 117 17.62 11.33 0.79
C GLU A 117 18.41 12.45 0.13
N LEU A 118 18.62 13.54 0.86
CA LEU A 118 19.45 14.66 0.45
C LEU A 118 20.37 15.06 1.60
N LEU A 119 21.68 14.99 1.35
CA LEU A 119 22.72 15.39 2.32
C LEU A 119 22.61 14.71 3.70
N GLY A 120 22.25 13.41 3.72
CA GLY A 120 22.08 12.65 4.97
C GLY A 120 20.77 12.94 5.72
N VAL A 121 19.83 13.66 5.08
CA VAL A 121 18.48 13.89 5.57
C VAL A 121 17.50 13.14 4.67
N SER A 122 16.69 12.27 5.28
CA SER A 122 15.61 11.55 4.61
C SER A 122 14.33 12.38 4.64
N PHE A 123 13.64 12.41 3.51
CA PHE A 123 12.35 13.05 3.31
C PHE A 123 11.36 11.99 2.85
N ILE A 124 10.21 11.93 3.50
CA ILE A 124 9.10 11.04 3.14
C ILE A 124 7.84 11.90 3.08
N HIS A 125 7.28 12.05 1.88
CA HIS A 125 5.98 12.68 1.67
C HIS A 125 4.92 11.62 1.42
N THR A 126 3.76 11.77 2.04
CA THR A 126 2.61 10.90 1.85
C THR A 126 1.39 11.75 1.51
N LEU A 127 0.74 11.43 0.41
CA LEU A 127 -0.62 11.85 0.08
C LEU A 127 -1.56 10.68 0.38
N TYR A 128 -2.61 10.91 1.16
CA TYR A 128 -3.65 9.94 1.44
C TYR A 128 -5.02 10.57 1.17
N LEU A 129 -5.76 10.00 0.22
CA LEU A 129 -7.09 10.43 -0.19
C LEU A 129 -8.09 9.32 0.12
N THR A 130 -9.20 9.68 0.74
CA THR A 130 -10.28 8.74 1.12
C THR A 130 -11.61 9.50 1.27
N LEU A 131 -12.70 8.77 1.53
CA LEU A 131 -14.00 9.33 1.88
C LEU A 131 -14.34 9.05 3.36
N PRO A 132 -14.97 10.01 4.07
CA PRO A 132 -15.27 11.37 3.64
C PRO A 132 -13.99 12.17 3.39
N GLN A 133 -14.07 13.20 2.55
CA GLN A 133 -12.88 13.94 2.12
C GLN A 133 -12.07 14.50 3.29
N THR A 134 -12.72 14.83 4.41
CA THR A 134 -12.08 15.33 5.64
C THR A 134 -11.16 14.34 6.35
N ALA A 135 -11.21 13.05 6.00
CA ALA A 135 -10.26 12.04 6.48
C ALA A 135 -8.98 11.97 5.62
N SER A 136 -8.94 12.68 4.48
CA SER A 136 -7.75 12.77 3.62
C SER A 136 -6.68 13.68 4.23
N TYR A 137 -5.41 13.40 3.95
CA TYR A 137 -4.29 14.18 4.46
C TYR A 137 -3.07 14.16 3.52
N GLN A 138 -2.20 15.14 3.72
CA GLN A 138 -0.82 15.11 3.28
C GLN A 138 0.09 15.16 4.50
N ALA A 139 1.18 14.40 4.48
CA ALA A 139 2.18 14.42 5.54
C ALA A 139 3.57 14.52 4.92
N LEU A 140 4.46 15.26 5.58
CA LEU A 140 5.87 15.28 5.29
C LEU A 140 6.63 14.91 6.56
N VAL A 141 7.42 13.85 6.50
CA VAL A 141 8.35 13.44 7.54
C VAL A 141 9.76 13.74 7.07
N THR A 142 10.54 14.38 7.93
CA THR A 142 11.97 14.62 7.70
C THR A 142 12.75 14.02 8.86
N GLN A 143 13.84 13.34 8.57
CA GLN A 143 14.68 12.78 9.63
C GLN A 143 16.14 12.73 9.21
N GLY A 144 17.03 12.86 10.17
CA GLY A 144 18.46 12.85 9.90
C GLY A 144 19.26 13.08 11.16
N LYS A 145 20.54 13.41 10.97
CA LYS A 145 21.48 13.66 12.06
C LYS A 145 22.15 15.01 11.89
N PHE A 146 22.31 15.73 13.00
CA PHE A 146 23.20 16.87 13.11
C PHE A 146 24.22 16.60 14.22
N GLY A 147 25.44 16.22 13.82
CA GLY A 147 26.45 15.73 14.76
C GLY A 147 26.01 14.45 15.46
N SER A 148 25.91 14.47 16.78
CA SER A 148 25.44 13.34 17.61
C SER A 148 23.95 13.41 17.97
N ILE A 149 23.20 14.31 17.35
CA ILE A 149 21.77 14.52 17.60
C ILE A 149 21.00 13.98 16.40
N ASP A 150 20.11 13.03 16.67
CA ASP A 150 19.08 12.57 15.74
C ASP A 150 17.88 13.51 15.80
N PHE A 151 17.32 13.86 14.65
CA PHE A 151 16.08 14.60 14.56
C PHE A 151 15.06 13.85 13.71
N ARG A 152 13.78 14.02 14.05
CA ARG A 152 12.64 13.59 13.25
C ARG A 152 11.53 14.63 13.37
N GLY A 153 11.24 15.32 12.29
CA GLY A 153 10.13 16.25 12.17
C GLY A 153 9.00 15.64 11.35
N SER A 154 7.76 15.94 11.69
CA SER A 154 6.60 15.67 10.85
C SER A 154 5.69 16.88 10.79
N VAL A 155 5.14 17.14 9.61
CA VAL A 155 4.08 18.11 9.40
C VAL A 155 2.94 17.42 8.69
N ARG A 156 1.71 17.67 9.13
CA ARG A 156 0.49 17.10 8.56
C ARG A 156 -0.49 18.20 8.18
N PHE A 157 -1.05 18.04 6.99
CA PHE A 157 -2.12 18.86 6.44
C PHE A 157 -3.35 17.98 6.24
N VAL A 158 -4.51 18.39 6.72
CA VAL A 158 -5.76 17.64 6.53
C VAL A 158 -6.62 18.32 5.48
N MET A 159 -7.38 17.53 4.74
CA MET A 159 -8.28 18.09 3.74
C MET A 159 -9.54 18.65 4.41
N SER A 160 -9.91 19.85 4.00
CA SER A 160 -11.09 20.56 4.46
C SER A 160 -12.33 20.17 3.63
N ASN A 161 -13.51 20.58 4.07
CA ASN A 161 -14.77 20.36 3.32
C ASN A 161 -14.75 21.02 1.93
N ASP A 162 -13.94 22.05 1.72
CA ASP A 162 -13.74 22.74 0.43
C ASP A 162 -12.69 22.07 -0.47
N CYS A 163 -12.23 20.86 -0.12
CA CYS A 163 -11.20 20.10 -0.82
C CYS A 163 -9.83 20.81 -0.90
N SER A 164 -9.54 21.73 0.02
CA SER A 164 -8.21 22.30 0.22
C SER A 164 -7.48 21.63 1.38
N PHE A 165 -6.14 21.54 1.31
CA PHE A 165 -5.33 21.06 2.43
C PHE A 165 -4.92 22.22 3.32
N SER A 166 -5.20 22.11 4.61
CA SER A 166 -4.82 23.09 5.62
C SER A 166 -3.93 22.46 6.68
N PHE A 167 -3.05 23.26 7.27
CA PHE A 167 -2.16 22.81 8.34
C PHE A 167 -3.00 22.25 9.50
N SER A 168 -2.61 21.07 10.00
CA SER A 168 -3.26 20.42 11.12
C SER A 168 -2.35 20.37 12.34
N GLU A 169 -1.17 19.77 12.17
CA GLU A 169 -0.24 19.51 13.26
C GLU A 169 1.19 19.45 12.74
N ALA A 170 2.12 19.69 13.65
CA ALA A 170 3.54 19.46 13.46
C ALA A 170 4.13 18.92 14.76
N ASP A 171 5.06 17.99 14.62
CA ASP A 171 5.85 17.45 15.73
C ASP A 171 7.32 17.51 15.36
N LEU A 172 8.17 17.83 16.33
CA LEU A 172 9.62 17.68 16.20
C LEU A 172 10.16 16.87 17.38
N THR A 173 10.72 15.71 17.08
CA THR A 173 11.45 14.90 18.06
C THR A 173 12.95 15.05 17.85
N LEU A 174 13.67 15.34 18.94
CA LEU A 174 15.13 15.37 19.00
C LEU A 174 15.59 14.29 19.97
N SER A 175 16.57 13.48 19.57
CA SER A 175 17.17 12.46 20.43
C SER A 175 18.69 12.54 20.40
N ALA A 176 19.32 12.42 21.57
CA ALA A 176 20.77 12.43 21.74
C ALA A 176 21.20 11.45 22.83
N SER A 177 22.50 11.14 22.87
CA SER A 177 23.12 10.41 23.99
C SER A 177 24.00 11.37 24.79
N VAL A 178 23.69 11.54 26.08
CA VAL A 178 24.49 12.37 27.01
C VAL A 178 25.09 11.44 28.05
N CYS A 179 26.42 11.33 28.07
CA CYS A 179 27.15 10.41 28.95
C CYS A 179 26.69 8.94 28.85
N GLY A 180 26.24 8.51 27.66
CA GLY A 180 25.72 7.15 27.43
C GLY A 180 24.24 6.96 27.79
N LEU A 181 23.57 7.98 28.32
CA LEU A 181 22.13 7.95 28.61
C LEU A 181 21.34 8.58 27.45
N PRO A 182 20.28 7.92 26.95
CA PRO A 182 19.42 8.49 25.92
C PRO A 182 18.59 9.65 26.50
N VAL A 183 18.56 10.76 25.78
CA VAL A 183 17.73 11.93 26.07
C VAL A 183 16.88 12.21 24.83
N THR A 184 15.57 12.31 25.02
CA THR A 184 14.61 12.62 23.94
C THR A 184 13.72 13.78 24.37
N GLY A 185 13.48 14.72 23.45
CA GLY A 185 12.51 15.80 23.62
C GLY A 185 11.59 15.91 22.41
N THR A 186 10.33 16.28 22.65
CA THR A 186 9.33 16.51 21.60
C THR A 186 8.77 17.92 21.77
N ILE A 187 8.64 18.64 20.65
CA ILE A 187 8.11 20.01 20.57
C ILE A 187 6.97 20.03 19.58
#